data_AF-A0A165YLY5-F1
#
_entry.id   AF-A0A165YLY5-F1
#
_cell.length_a   1.000
_cell.length_b   1.000
_cell.length_c   1.000
_cell.angle_alpha   90.00
_cell.angle_beta   90.00
_cell.angle_gamma   90.00
#
_symmetry.space_group_name_H-M   'P 1'
#
loop_
_entity.id
_entity.type
_entity.pdbx_description
1 polymer ?
#
loop_
_entity_poly.entity_id
_entity_poly.type
_entity_poly.pdbx_seq_one_letter_code
_entity_poly.pdbx_strand_id
1 'polypeptide(L)'
;MGELIVPTLLPTGALHFATVPNSATISDVISILSSRSEVVRDVLGDDLSGDDWAMQRIRTEANGRQWEEDELNSLGDGILNKDAAVEPLIAKAPDNANPARAFSAFALTSHLHAPSLRLVSLHPNLCVTLSFLRVPEIHDGFTWRCFLARTVTVQDAILAVVDELGLTKTLPIPGGGNLEYVLEEVWIEEDTESECYAR
;
A
#
# COMPACT_ATOMS: atom_id res chain seq x y z
N MET A 1 -22.58 24.32 1.22
CA MET A 1 -22.22 22.95 0.82
C MET A 1 -20.79 22.75 1.25
N GLY A 2 -20.49 21.72 2.04
CA GLY A 2 -19.12 21.45 2.48
C GLY A 2 -18.32 20.78 1.37
N GLU A 3 -17.07 21.18 1.23
CA GLU A 3 -16.07 20.51 0.40
C GLU A 3 -15.15 19.70 1.31
N LEU A 4 -14.78 18.50 0.85
CA LEU A 4 -13.90 17.57 1.51
C LEU A 4 -12.60 17.47 0.70
N ILE A 5 -11.47 17.65 1.37
CA ILE A 5 -10.15 17.45 0.78
C ILE A 5 -9.70 16.03 1.11
N VAL A 6 -9.46 15.24 0.08
CA VAL A 6 -9.08 13.83 0.18
C VAL A 6 -7.59 13.69 -0.11
N PRO A 7 -6.75 13.49 0.93
CA PRO A 7 -5.35 13.12 0.72
C PRO A 7 -5.27 11.69 0.19
N THR A 8 -4.56 11.49 -0.92
CA THR A 8 -4.40 10.20 -1.56
C THR A 8 -2.95 9.98 -1.95
N LEU A 9 -2.39 8.85 -1.52
CA LEU A 9 -1.04 8.43 -1.84
C LEU A 9 -1.02 7.70 -3.19
N LEU A 10 0.07 7.79 -3.93
CA LEU A 10 0.36 6.92 -5.07
C LEU A 10 1.30 5.78 -4.63
N PRO A 11 1.41 4.68 -5.39
CA PRO A 11 2.36 3.61 -5.07
C PRO A 11 3.82 4.08 -5.08
N THR A 12 4.11 5.19 -5.75
CA THR A 12 5.40 5.90 -5.74
C THR A 12 5.71 6.61 -4.41
N GLY A 13 4.72 6.74 -3.52
CA GLY A 13 4.80 7.56 -2.30
C GLY A 13 4.47 9.04 -2.53
N ALA A 14 4.14 9.46 -3.76
CA ALA A 14 3.68 10.81 -4.03
C ALA A 14 2.30 11.08 -3.41
N LEU A 15 2.10 12.28 -2.85
CA LEU A 15 0.85 12.68 -2.21
C LEU A 15 0.07 13.64 -3.11
N HIS A 16 -1.18 13.29 -3.40
CA HIS A 16 -2.11 14.10 -4.17
C HIS A 16 -3.38 14.39 -3.37
N PHE A 17 -4.08 15.45 -3.75
CA PHE A 17 -5.32 15.87 -3.10
C PHE A 17 -6.45 15.98 -4.13
N ALA A 18 -7.58 15.36 -3.82
CA ALA A 18 -8.82 15.53 -4.56
C ALA A 18 -9.82 16.34 -3.70
N THR A 19 -10.40 17.39 -4.28
CA THR A 19 -11.47 18.15 -3.63
C THR A 19 -12.80 17.64 -4.15
N VAL A 20 -13.63 17.13 -3.25
CA VAL A 20 -14.92 16.50 -3.57
C VAL A 20 -16.04 17.03 -2.66
N PRO A 21 -17.31 16.98 -3.07
CA PRO A 21 -18.41 17.28 -2.15
C PRO A 21 -18.48 16.24 -1.01
N ASN A 22 -19.03 16.60 0.16
CA ASN A 22 -19.14 15.64 1.28
C ASN A 22 -19.92 14.35 0.96
N SER A 23 -20.84 14.41 -0.01
CA SER A 23 -21.61 13.25 -0.47
C SER A 23 -20.88 12.40 -1.52
N ALA A 24 -19.60 12.69 -1.80
CA ALA A 24 -18.84 12.01 -2.83
C ALA A 24 -18.51 10.57 -2.45
N THR A 25 -18.41 9.77 -3.51
CA THR A 25 -18.04 8.36 -3.48
C THR A 25 -16.58 8.17 -3.84
N ILE A 26 -16.06 6.97 -3.58
CA ILE A 26 -14.70 6.57 -3.98
C ILE A 26 -14.52 6.71 -5.50
N SER A 27 -15.55 6.41 -6.29
CA SER A 27 -15.53 6.61 -7.75
C SER A 27 -15.26 8.05 -8.16
N ASP A 28 -15.83 9.02 -7.45
CA ASP A 28 -15.64 10.45 -7.75
C ASP A 28 -14.17 10.86 -7.52
N VAL A 29 -13.57 10.37 -6.43
CA VAL A 29 -12.15 10.61 -6.11
C VAL A 29 -11.25 9.96 -7.15
N ILE A 30 -11.53 8.70 -7.51
CA ILE A 30 -10.77 7.98 -8.55
C ILE A 30 -10.84 8.76 -9.87
N SER A 31 -12.04 9.17 -10.30
CA SER A 31 -12.25 9.91 -11.55
C SER A 31 -11.47 11.24 -11.58
N ILE A 32 -11.49 12.00 -10.48
CA ILE A 32 -10.75 13.26 -10.38
C ILE A 32 -9.23 13.04 -10.45
N LEU A 33 -8.72 12.02 -9.77
CA LEU A 33 -7.28 11.75 -9.74
C LEU A 33 -6.79 11.11 -11.05
N SER A 34 -7.55 10.17 -11.63
CA SER A 34 -7.17 9.51 -12.89
C SER A 34 -7.31 10.44 -14.10
N SER A 35 -8.12 11.50 -14.03
CA SER A 35 -8.17 12.52 -15.08
C SER A 35 -6.91 13.40 -15.13
N ARG A 36 -6.05 13.35 -14.11
CA ARG A 36 -4.82 14.14 -14.04
C ARG A 36 -3.66 13.41 -14.70
N SER A 37 -3.17 13.96 -15.81
CA SER A 37 -2.08 13.36 -16.58
C SER A 37 -0.81 13.12 -15.77
N GLU A 38 -0.55 13.94 -14.75
CA GLU A 38 0.58 13.77 -13.85
C GLU A 38 0.45 12.52 -12.97
N VAL A 39 -0.75 12.20 -12.48
CA VAL A 39 -1.02 11.02 -11.66
C VAL A 39 -0.91 9.76 -12.50
N VAL A 40 -1.52 9.77 -13.69
CA VAL A 40 -1.48 8.65 -14.63
C VAL A 40 -0.03 8.34 -15.03
N ARG A 41 0.75 9.36 -15.41
CA ARG A 41 2.16 9.19 -15.79
C ARG A 41 3.00 8.68 -14.63
N ASP A 42 2.76 9.16 -13.41
CA ASP A 42 3.55 8.73 -12.24
C ASP A 42 3.36 7.23 -11.93
N VAL A 43 2.13 6.71 -12.11
CA VAL A 43 1.84 5.30 -11.83
C VAL A 43 2.11 4.38 -13.03
N LEU A 44 1.65 4.74 -14.23
CA LEU A 44 1.76 3.90 -15.43
C LEU A 44 3.07 4.11 -16.20
N GLY A 45 3.73 5.26 -16.04
CA GLY A 45 4.79 5.70 -16.95
C GLY A 45 4.24 6.17 -18.29
N ASP A 46 5.11 6.30 -19.28
CA ASP A 46 4.75 6.75 -20.64
C ASP A 46 4.36 5.57 -21.58
N ASP A 47 4.71 4.34 -21.20
CA ASP A 47 4.58 3.16 -22.08
C ASP A 47 3.33 2.30 -21.81
N LEU A 48 2.74 2.43 -20.62
CA LEU A 48 1.55 1.66 -20.23
C LEU A 48 0.29 2.52 -20.35
N SER A 49 -0.77 1.93 -20.89
CA SER A 49 -2.10 2.54 -20.99
C SER A 49 -3.10 1.71 -20.20
N GLY A 50 -3.94 2.36 -19.40
CA GLY A 50 -5.01 1.67 -18.67
C GLY A 50 -5.92 2.63 -17.92
N ASP A 51 -7.21 2.32 -17.93
CA ASP A 51 -8.25 3.09 -17.25
C ASP A 51 -8.81 2.37 -16.01
N ASP A 52 -8.23 1.23 -15.66
CA ASP A 52 -8.64 0.46 -14.50
C ASP A 52 -7.89 0.93 -13.25
N TRP A 53 -8.61 1.70 -12.43
CA TRP A 53 -8.11 2.26 -11.18
C TRP A 53 -8.98 1.82 -10.01
N ALA A 54 -8.35 1.68 -8.85
CA ALA A 54 -9.00 1.37 -7.59
C ALA A 54 -8.43 2.23 -6.46
N MET A 55 -9.23 2.41 -5.41
CA MET A 55 -8.77 3.01 -4.17
C MET A 55 -8.50 1.90 -3.17
N GLN A 56 -7.29 1.88 -2.63
CA GLN A 56 -6.85 0.95 -1.60
C GLN A 56 -6.78 1.69 -0.26
N ARG A 57 -7.17 1.01 0.82
CA ARG A 57 -6.91 1.52 2.17
C ARG A 57 -5.46 1.27 2.54
N ILE A 58 -4.77 2.32 2.98
CA ILE A 58 -3.42 2.20 3.52
C ILE A 58 -3.50 1.54 4.89
N ARG A 59 -2.74 0.46 5.04
CA ARG A 59 -2.52 -0.23 6.31
C ARG A 59 -1.05 -0.05 6.68
N THR A 60 -0.79 0.18 7.95
CA THR A 60 0.56 0.26 8.47
C THR A 60 0.53 -0.31 9.87
N GLU A 61 1.33 -1.34 10.09
CA GLU A 61 1.31 -2.12 11.31
C GLU A 61 2.58 -1.92 12.12
N ALA A 62 2.49 -2.19 13.42
CA ALA A 62 3.64 -2.10 14.30
C ALA A 62 4.70 -3.15 13.91
N ASN A 63 5.98 -2.77 13.99
CA ASN A 63 7.10 -3.68 13.75
C ASN A 63 7.04 -4.90 14.70
N GLY A 64 7.10 -6.10 14.13
CA GLY A 64 6.96 -7.35 14.85
C GLY A 64 5.52 -7.65 15.29
N ARG A 65 4.52 -7.21 14.51
CA ARG A 65 3.12 -7.58 14.76
C ARG A 65 2.96 -9.09 14.58
N GLN A 66 2.41 -9.73 15.59
CA GLN A 66 2.04 -11.13 15.52
C GLN A 66 0.69 -11.26 14.82
N TRP A 67 0.58 -12.22 13.90
CA TRP A 67 -0.64 -12.50 13.17
C TRP A 67 -1.19 -13.87 13.53
N GLU A 68 -2.50 -13.94 13.78
CA GLU A 68 -3.22 -15.20 13.73
C GLU A 68 -3.52 -15.57 12.28
N GLU A 69 -3.48 -16.86 11.95
CA GLU A 69 -3.65 -17.35 10.58
C GLU A 69 -4.98 -16.91 9.95
N ASP A 70 -6.08 -17.02 10.69
CA ASP A 70 -7.40 -16.58 10.24
C ASP A 70 -7.46 -15.07 10.01
N GLU A 71 -6.78 -14.29 10.85
CA GLU A 71 -6.72 -12.84 10.71
C GLU A 71 -5.98 -12.47 9.42
N LEU A 72 -4.82 -13.07 9.21
CA LEU A 72 -3.97 -12.83 8.04
C LEU A 72 -4.71 -13.18 6.74
N ASN A 73 -5.39 -14.32 6.70
CA ASN A 73 -6.19 -14.76 5.55
C ASN A 73 -7.42 -13.86 5.30
N SER A 74 -7.91 -13.16 6.32
CA SER A 74 -9.06 -12.25 6.19
C SER A 74 -8.70 -10.83 5.73
N LEU A 75 -7.41 -10.47 5.66
CA LEU A 75 -6.97 -9.10 5.34
C LEU A 75 -7.41 -8.61 3.97
N GLY A 76 -7.51 -9.51 2.99
CA GLY A 76 -7.76 -9.18 1.59
C GLY A 76 -6.73 -8.22 0.99
N ASP A 77 -7.05 -7.64 -0.17
CA ASP A 77 -6.16 -6.69 -0.88
C ASP A 77 -6.36 -5.23 -0.46
N GLY A 78 -7.32 -4.97 0.44
CA GLY A 78 -7.62 -3.62 0.93
C GLY A 78 -8.30 -2.71 -0.10
N ILE A 79 -8.74 -3.23 -1.25
CA ILE A 79 -9.50 -2.45 -2.23
C ILE A 79 -10.86 -2.06 -1.64
N LEU A 80 -11.19 -0.77 -1.76
CA LEU A 80 -12.44 -0.20 -1.28
C LEU A 80 -13.53 -0.31 -2.34
N ASN A 81 -14.78 -0.44 -1.87
CA ASN A 81 -15.94 -0.38 -2.76
C ASN A 81 -16.06 1.02 -3.39
N LYS A 82 -16.19 1.06 -4.72
CA LYS A 82 -16.35 2.25 -5.56
C LYS A 82 -17.55 3.12 -5.16
N ASP A 83 -18.60 2.51 -4.63
CA ASP A 83 -19.83 3.20 -4.21
C ASP A 83 -19.80 3.67 -2.75
N ALA A 84 -18.73 3.36 -2.00
CA ALA A 84 -18.63 3.78 -0.61
C ALA A 84 -18.43 5.29 -0.50
N ALA A 85 -19.07 5.89 0.52
CA ALA A 85 -18.88 7.31 0.85
C ALA A 85 -17.47 7.57 1.37
N VAL A 86 -16.87 8.67 0.91
CA VAL A 86 -15.47 9.02 1.22
C VAL A 86 -15.32 9.65 2.60
N GLU A 87 -16.26 10.48 3.01
CA GLU A 87 -16.27 11.19 4.31
C GLU A 87 -15.93 10.29 5.52
N PRO A 88 -16.59 9.13 5.75
CA PRO A 88 -16.29 8.28 6.90
C PRO A 88 -14.91 7.60 6.84
N LEU A 89 -14.28 7.53 5.65
CA LEU A 89 -12.98 6.87 5.45
C LEU A 89 -11.82 7.79 5.82
N ILE A 90 -11.99 9.09 5.63
CA ILE A 90 -10.98 10.10 5.99
C ILE A 90 -11.12 10.51 7.46
N ALA A 91 -12.35 10.60 7.97
CA ALA A 91 -12.61 10.91 9.37
C ALA A 91 -12.09 9.85 10.36
N LYS A 92 -11.85 8.61 9.89
CA LYS A 92 -11.37 7.46 10.69
C LYS A 92 -9.86 7.19 10.57
N ALA A 93 -9.06 8.06 9.93
CA ALA A 93 -7.61 7.85 9.85
C ALA A 93 -7.01 7.76 11.28
N PRO A 94 -6.39 6.63 11.66
CA PRO A 94 -5.92 6.40 13.03
C PRO A 94 -4.68 7.25 13.36
N ASP A 95 -4.60 7.68 14.62
CA ASP A 95 -3.52 8.47 15.25
C ASP A 95 -2.13 7.77 15.30
N ASN A 96 -1.89 6.73 14.51
CA ASN A 96 -0.61 6.00 14.52
C ASN A 96 0.51 6.74 13.75
N ALA A 97 0.48 8.07 13.76
CA ALA A 97 1.63 8.87 13.39
C ALA A 97 2.71 8.67 14.45
N ASN A 98 3.79 8.00 14.05
CA ASN A 98 5.03 7.85 14.80
C ASN A 98 5.37 9.14 15.61
N PRO A 99 5.46 9.11 16.95
CA PRO A 99 5.59 10.31 17.79
C PRO A 99 6.94 11.06 17.63
N ALA A 100 7.83 10.60 16.75
CA ALA A 100 9.13 11.22 16.48
C ALA A 100 9.11 12.39 15.48
N ARG A 101 7.95 12.78 14.93
CA ARG A 101 7.81 14.02 14.13
C ARG A 101 6.88 15.04 14.81
N ALA A 102 7.15 15.32 16.08
CA ALA A 102 6.58 16.46 16.78
C ALA A 102 7.26 17.77 16.34
N PHE A 103 6.87 18.30 15.17
CA PHE A 103 7.01 19.73 14.87
C PHE A 103 5.86 20.19 13.95
N SER A 104 4.70 20.42 14.57
CA SER A 104 3.93 21.68 14.48
C SER A 104 2.48 21.42 14.84
N ALA A 105 2.03 22.03 15.94
CA ALA A 105 0.67 21.97 16.42
C ALA A 105 -0.24 22.86 15.57
N PHE A 106 -0.98 22.25 14.64
CA PHE A 106 -2.26 22.78 14.17
C PHE A 106 -3.26 21.62 14.11
N ALA A 107 -4.22 21.61 15.03
CA ALA A 107 -5.29 20.60 15.13
C ALA A 107 -6.24 20.55 13.93
N LEU A 108 -5.98 21.33 12.87
CA LEU A 108 -6.72 21.36 11.61
C LEU A 108 -6.00 20.65 10.45
N THR A 109 -4.79 20.11 10.64
CA THR A 109 -4.01 19.49 9.55
C THR A 109 -3.54 18.05 9.80
N SER A 110 -3.86 17.42 10.94
CA SER A 110 -3.34 16.08 11.28
C SER A 110 -3.68 15.02 10.22
N HIS A 111 -4.89 15.03 9.67
CA HIS A 111 -5.35 14.12 8.61
C HIS A 111 -4.66 14.33 7.25
N LEU A 112 -4.01 15.48 7.04
CA LEU A 112 -3.26 15.80 5.83
C LEU A 112 -1.84 15.24 5.86
N HIS A 113 -1.36 14.78 7.02
CA HIS A 113 0.01 14.27 7.21
C HIS A 113 0.09 12.73 7.24
N ALA A 114 -1.04 12.03 7.30
CA ALA A 114 -1.12 10.58 7.28
C ALA A 114 -2.26 10.14 6.33
N PRO A 115 -2.00 10.06 5.01
CA PRO A 115 -3.01 9.61 4.06
C PRO A 115 -3.45 8.19 4.43
N SER A 116 -4.77 7.97 4.47
CA SER A 116 -5.36 6.64 4.73
C SER A 116 -5.76 5.91 3.44
N LEU A 117 -5.65 6.59 2.29
CA LEU A 117 -6.08 6.10 0.99
C LEU A 117 -4.92 6.15 0.00
N ARG A 118 -4.81 5.11 -0.82
CA ARG A 118 -3.86 4.99 -1.93
C ARG A 118 -4.61 4.75 -3.22
N LEU A 119 -4.31 5.53 -4.26
CA LEU A 119 -4.82 5.26 -5.60
C LEU A 119 -3.89 4.24 -6.27
N VAL A 120 -4.45 3.16 -6.78
CA VAL A 120 -3.69 2.08 -7.42
C VAL A 120 -4.22 1.79 -8.81
N SER A 121 -3.33 1.38 -9.72
CA SER A 121 -3.71 0.85 -11.02
C SER A 121 -3.96 -0.65 -10.92
N LEU A 122 -5.02 -1.12 -11.56
CA LEU A 122 -5.32 -2.55 -11.70
C LEU A 122 -4.72 -3.15 -12.99
N HIS A 123 -3.80 -2.42 -13.63
CA HIS A 123 -3.11 -2.92 -14.82
C HIS A 123 -2.35 -4.23 -14.47
N PRO A 124 -2.46 -5.31 -15.27
CA PRO A 124 -1.86 -6.61 -14.93
C PRO A 124 -0.36 -6.55 -14.63
N ASN A 125 0.40 -5.75 -15.39
CA ASN A 125 1.85 -5.60 -15.19
C ASN A 125 2.25 -4.81 -13.93
N LEU A 126 1.28 -4.22 -13.22
CA LEU A 126 1.50 -3.46 -11.98
C LEU A 126 0.83 -4.14 -10.78
N CYS A 127 0.24 -5.32 -10.98
CA CYS A 127 -0.39 -6.12 -9.94
C CYS A 127 0.42 -7.40 -9.75
N VAL A 128 1.13 -7.51 -8.63
CA VAL A 128 1.97 -8.67 -8.33
C VAL A 128 1.41 -9.39 -7.10
N THR A 129 1.37 -10.72 -7.16
CA THR A 129 1.03 -11.54 -5.99
C THR A 129 2.33 -12.14 -5.45
N LEU A 130 2.62 -11.86 -4.19
CA LEU A 130 3.77 -12.38 -3.47
C LEU A 130 3.34 -13.61 -2.64
N SER A 131 4.12 -14.68 -2.68
CA SER A 131 4.01 -15.79 -1.74
C SER A 131 5.10 -15.68 -0.67
N PHE A 132 4.74 -15.97 0.57
CA PHE A 132 5.64 -15.84 1.70
C PHE A 132 6.26 -17.19 2.04
N LEU A 133 7.56 -17.18 2.30
CA LEU A 133 8.33 -18.35 2.69
C LEU A 133 9.39 -17.94 3.70
N ARG A 134 9.44 -18.61 4.85
CA ARG A 134 10.41 -18.37 5.94
C ARG A 134 10.38 -16.94 6.48
N VAL A 135 9.22 -16.29 6.44
CA VAL A 135 9.04 -14.93 6.97
C VAL A 135 8.57 -15.01 8.43
N PRO A 136 9.27 -14.39 9.41
CA PRO A 136 8.80 -14.36 10.79
C PRO A 136 7.39 -13.77 10.92
N GLU A 137 6.59 -14.31 11.85
CA GLU A 137 5.19 -13.93 12.11
C GLU A 137 4.18 -14.23 10.98
N ILE A 138 4.63 -14.71 9.82
CA ILE A 138 3.78 -15.06 8.66
C ILE A 138 3.96 -16.53 8.35
N HIS A 139 2.86 -17.26 8.16
CA HIS A 139 2.94 -18.67 7.78
C HIS A 139 3.38 -18.82 6.31
N ASP A 140 4.08 -19.91 6.03
CA ASP A 140 4.49 -20.24 4.67
C ASP A 140 3.26 -20.46 3.77
N GLY A 141 3.39 -20.03 2.51
CA GLY A 141 2.31 -20.13 1.53
C GLY A 141 1.25 -19.04 1.63
N PHE A 142 1.33 -18.12 2.60
CA PHE A 142 0.50 -16.92 2.60
C PHE A 142 0.72 -16.12 1.31
N THR A 143 -0.36 -15.61 0.72
CA THR A 143 -0.30 -14.81 -0.50
C THR A 143 -0.75 -13.38 -0.25
N TRP A 144 0.01 -12.42 -0.79
CA TRP A 144 -0.25 -11.00 -0.63
C TRP A 144 -0.27 -10.31 -1.98
N ARG A 145 -1.28 -9.48 -2.23
CA ARG A 145 -1.38 -8.73 -3.49
C ARG A 145 -0.83 -7.33 -3.33
N CYS A 146 0.19 -7.01 -4.11
CA CYS A 146 0.82 -5.70 -4.19
C CYS A 146 0.40 -4.97 -5.46
N PHE A 147 0.14 -3.67 -5.33
CA PHE A 147 -0.10 -2.77 -6.45
C PHE A 147 1.04 -1.77 -6.54
N LEU A 148 1.72 -1.77 -7.69
CA LEU A 148 2.96 -1.04 -7.90
C LEU A 148 2.74 0.12 -8.88
N ALA A 149 3.68 1.04 -8.90
CA ALA A 149 3.85 1.98 -9.99
C ALA A 149 5.07 1.55 -10.82
N ARG A 150 5.14 2.03 -12.06
CA ARG A 150 6.19 1.64 -13.02
C ARG A 150 7.61 1.92 -12.52
N THR A 151 7.77 2.93 -11.68
CA THR A 151 9.05 3.37 -11.12
C THR A 151 9.42 2.67 -9.81
N VAL A 152 8.52 1.86 -9.23
CA VAL A 152 8.75 1.19 -7.95
C VAL A 152 9.82 0.12 -8.12
N THR A 153 10.83 0.14 -7.25
CA THR A 153 11.88 -0.88 -7.22
C THR A 153 11.46 -2.09 -6.38
N VAL A 154 12.17 -3.21 -6.53
CA VAL A 154 11.98 -4.40 -5.68
C VAL A 154 12.16 -4.04 -4.21
N GLN A 155 13.19 -3.25 -3.88
CA GLN A 155 13.44 -2.79 -2.53
C GLN A 155 12.27 -1.97 -1.96
N ASP A 156 11.68 -1.08 -2.76
CA ASP A 156 10.51 -0.28 -2.35
C ASP A 156 9.29 -1.18 -2.08
N ALA A 157 9.08 -2.20 -2.94
CA ALA A 157 8.00 -3.17 -2.76
C ALA A 157 8.19 -3.98 -1.47
N ILE A 158 9.41 -4.45 -1.19
CA ILE A 158 9.75 -5.16 0.06
C ILE A 158 9.48 -4.26 1.27
N LEU A 159 9.95 -3.01 1.24
CA LEU A 159 9.74 -2.07 2.35
C LEU A 159 8.25 -1.77 2.58
N ALA A 160 7.48 -1.61 1.50
CA ALA A 160 6.04 -1.40 1.59
C ALA A 160 5.34 -2.60 2.26
N VAL A 161 5.69 -3.82 1.88
CA VAL A 161 5.14 -5.05 2.48
C VAL A 161 5.52 -5.17 3.96
N VAL A 162 6.79 -4.89 4.29
CA VAL A 162 7.29 -4.91 5.66
C VAL A 162 6.49 -3.93 6.54
N ASP A 163 6.24 -2.73 6.06
CA ASP A 163 5.47 -1.72 6.81
C ASP A 163 3.96 -2.03 6.85
N GLU A 164 3.40 -2.60 5.79
CA GLU A 164 1.96 -2.95 5.70
C GLU A 164 1.58 -4.14 6.58
N LEU A 165 2.47 -5.13 6.72
CA LEU A 165 2.25 -6.33 7.55
C LEU A 165 2.93 -6.23 8.91
N GLY A 166 3.77 -5.22 9.15
CA GLY A 166 4.47 -5.04 10.41
C GLY A 166 5.55 -6.10 10.64
N LEU A 167 6.26 -6.50 9.58
CA LEU A 167 7.27 -7.55 9.66
C LEU A 167 8.49 -7.12 10.49
N THR A 168 9.07 -8.05 11.22
CA THR A 168 10.20 -7.82 12.13
C THR A 168 11.47 -7.39 11.38
N LYS A 169 11.91 -6.15 11.56
CA LYS A 169 13.19 -5.66 10.96
C LYS A 169 14.44 -6.08 11.75
N THR A 170 14.29 -6.34 13.04
CA THR A 170 15.39 -6.67 13.97
C THR A 170 14.96 -7.73 14.95
N LEU A 171 15.77 -8.79 15.10
CA LEU A 171 15.42 -9.86 16.03
C LEU A 171 15.54 -9.37 17.50
N PRO A 172 14.52 -9.61 18.36
CA PRO A 172 14.51 -9.16 19.75
C PRO A 172 15.35 -10.06 20.68
N ILE A 173 16.54 -10.46 20.23
CA ILE A 173 17.50 -11.26 21.01
C ILE A 173 18.83 -10.52 21.15
N PRO A 174 19.54 -10.65 22.29
CA PRO A 174 20.86 -10.05 22.45
C PRO A 174 21.82 -10.58 21.37
N GLY A 175 22.35 -9.69 20.53
CA GLY A 175 23.19 -10.05 19.38
C GLY A 175 22.42 -10.41 18.10
N GLY A 176 21.10 -10.28 18.09
CA GLY A 176 20.26 -10.39 16.90
C GLY A 176 20.60 -9.28 15.91
N GLY A 177 21.00 -9.67 14.70
CA GLY A 177 21.25 -8.73 13.61
C GLY A 177 19.96 -8.16 13.01
N ASN A 178 20.14 -7.30 12.02
CA ASN A 178 19.04 -6.87 11.14
C ASN A 178 18.59 -8.05 10.28
N LEU A 179 17.27 -8.19 10.11
CA LEU A 179 16.71 -9.11 9.14
C LEU A 179 16.67 -8.41 7.78
N GLU A 180 17.15 -9.12 6.76
CA GLU A 180 17.07 -8.70 5.37
C GLU A 180 16.05 -9.58 4.66
N TYR A 181 15.02 -8.95 4.13
CA TYR A 181 14.02 -9.60 3.31
C TYR A 181 14.45 -9.51 1.85
N VAL A 182 14.27 -10.61 1.11
CA VAL A 182 14.61 -10.70 -0.31
C VAL A 182 13.38 -11.14 -1.10
N LEU A 183 13.28 -10.69 -2.35
CA LEU A 183 12.27 -11.18 -3.27
C LEU A 183 12.91 -12.22 -4.19
N GLU A 184 12.28 -13.38 -4.25
CA GLU A 184 12.71 -14.48 -5.09
C GLU A 184 11.77 -14.61 -6.27
N GLU A 185 12.34 -14.66 -7.47
CA GLU A 185 11.59 -14.91 -8.69
C GLU A 185 11.63 -16.41 -8.98
N VAL A 186 10.45 -17.03 -8.92
CA VAL A 186 10.27 -18.46 -9.16
C VAL A 186 9.58 -18.63 -10.50
N TRP A 187 10.24 -19.33 -11.42
CA TRP A 187 9.67 -19.74 -12.70
C TRP A 187 9.46 -21.24 -12.70
N ILE A 188 8.30 -21.68 -13.18
CA ILE A 188 7.99 -23.10 -13.35
C ILE A 188 8.10 -23.40 -14.86
N GLU A 189 9.20 -24.04 -15.28
CA GLU A 189 9.32 -24.66 -16.61
C GLU A 189 9.16 -26.17 -16.47
N GLU A 190 8.14 -26.76 -17.13
CA GLU A 190 7.95 -28.21 -17.32
C GLU A 190 8.44 -29.09 -16.13
N ASP A 191 7.80 -28.96 -14.96
CA ASP A 191 8.09 -29.71 -13.72
C ASP A 191 9.47 -29.48 -13.05
N THR A 192 10.22 -28.44 -13.45
CA THR A 192 11.48 -28.06 -12.80
C THR A 192 11.41 -26.62 -12.30
N GLU A 193 11.45 -26.43 -10.98
CA GLU A 193 11.52 -25.12 -10.32
C GLU A 193 12.95 -24.57 -10.45
N SER A 194 13.08 -23.36 -11.02
CA SER A 194 14.35 -22.64 -11.11
C SER A 194 14.24 -21.29 -10.41
N GLU A 195 15.22 -20.99 -9.54
CA GLU A 195 15.21 -19.82 -8.65
C GLU A 195 16.21 -18.74 -9.13
N CYS A 196 15.79 -17.48 -9.15
CA CYS A 196 16.68 -16.33 -9.34
C CYS A 196 16.47 -15.30 -8.21
N TYR A 197 17.58 -14.85 -7.59
CA TYR A 197 17.54 -13.91 -6.47
C TYR A 197 17.66 -12.47 -6.97
N ALA A 198 16.61 -11.67 -6.78
CA ALA A 198 16.68 -10.22 -6.94
C ALA A 198 16.98 -9.57 -5.59
N ARG A 199 18.09 -8.82 -5.52
CA ARG A 199 18.46 -7.98 -4.37
C ARG A 199 18.06 -6.54 -4.64
#